data_AF-A0A949I3F0-F1
#
_entry.id   AF-A0A949I3F0-F1
#
_cell.length_a   1.000
_cell.length_b   1.000
_cell.length_c   1.000
_cell.angle_alpha   90.00
_cell.angle_beta   90.00
_cell.angle_gamma   90.00
#
_symmetry.space_group_name_H-M   'P 1'
#
loop_
_entity.id
_entity.type
_entity.pdbx_description
1 polymer ?
#
loop_
_entity_poly.entity_id
_entity_poly.type
_entity_poly.pdbx_seq_one_letter_code
_entity_poly.pdbx_strand_id
1 'polypeptide(L)' 'LSAALAGMLTGDVDLPQATSEALSFLDQSLESGFRPGMGLVIPDRFFWAQPPQDELPDDEADFPPSRLQ' A
#
# COMPACT_ATOMS: atom_id res chain seq x y z
N LEU A 1 5.15 -8.04 -4.85
CA LEU A 1 4.82 -9.48 -4.71
C LEU A 1 5.99 -10.31 -4.19
N SER A 2 7.08 -10.50 -4.95
CA SER A 2 8.15 -11.44 -4.57
C SER A 2 8.78 -11.16 -3.20
N ALA A 3 8.96 -9.89 -2.83
CA ALA A 3 9.44 -9.51 -1.50
C ALA A 3 8.46 -9.88 -0.38
N ALA A 4 7.15 -9.66 -0.58
CA ALA A 4 6.12 -10.03 0.39
C ALA A 4 6.04 -11.56 0.57
N LEU A 5 6.06 -12.31 -0.54
CA LEU A 5 6.08 -13.77 -0.52
C LEU A 5 7.33 -14.32 0.19
N ALA A 6 8.51 -13.78 -0.12
CA ALA A 6 9.76 -14.19 0.52
C ALA A 6 9.73 -13.94 2.04
N GLY A 7 9.11 -12.84 2.48
CA GLY A 7 8.89 -12.57 3.91
C GLY A 7 7.97 -13.60 4.57
N MET A 8 6.85 -13.95 3.92
CA MET A 8 5.88 -14.91 4.45
C MET A 8 6.43 -16.35 4.51
N LEU A 9 7.31 -16.74 3.58
CA LEU A 9 7.96 -18.05 3.57
C LEU A 9 8.92 -18.28 4.75
N THR A 10 9.30 -17.23 5.49
CA THR A 10 10.05 -17.40 6.74
C THR A 10 9.18 -17.82 7.92
N GLY A 11 7.85 -17.71 7.78
CA GLY A 11 6.88 -18.15 8.78
C GLY A 11 6.51 -19.63 8.65
N ASP A 12 5.64 -20.09 9.53
CA ASP A 12 5.14 -21.49 9.59
C ASP A 12 3.85 -21.67 8.78
N VAL A 13 3.77 -21.04 7.61
CA VAL A 13 2.59 -21.07 6.73
C VAL A 13 2.90 -21.85 5.45
N ASP A 14 1.94 -22.66 5.00
CA ASP A 14 2.09 -23.44 3.76
C ASP A 14 2.12 -22.51 2.52
N LEU A 15 2.78 -22.97 1.45
CA LEU A 15 3.03 -22.19 0.24
C LEU A 15 1.76 -21.58 -0.40
N PRO A 16 0.64 -22.31 -0.54
CA PRO A 16 -0.58 -21.74 -1.10
C PRO A 16 -1.15 -20.62 -0.24
N GLN A 17 -1.08 -20.78 1.09
CA GLN A 17 -1.55 -19.77 2.03
C GLN A 17 -0.66 -18.52 1.97
N ALA A 18 0.67 -18.69 2.04
CA ALA A 18 1.62 -17.59 1.90
C ALA A 18 1.44 -16.82 0.57
N THR A 19 1.14 -17.53 -0.51
CA THR A 19 0.87 -16.91 -1.82
C THR A 19 -0.42 -16.09 -1.80
N SER A 20 -1.48 -16.62 -1.21
CA SER A 20 -2.76 -15.90 -1.07
C SER A 20 -2.59 -14.62 -0.25
N GLU A 21 -1.92 -14.71 0.90
CA GLU A 21 -1.67 -13.55 1.77
C GLU A 21 -0.81 -12.50 1.07
N ALA A 22 0.23 -12.90 0.33
CA ALA A 22 1.09 -11.98 -0.42
C ALA A 22 0.33 -11.26 -1.55
N LEU A 23 -0.63 -11.92 -2.18
CA LEU A 23 -1.51 -11.31 -3.18
C LEU A 23 -2.51 -10.35 -2.53
N SER A 24 -3.10 -10.71 -1.39
CA SER A 24 -3.96 -9.81 -0.63
C SER A 24 -3.22 -8.54 -0.16
N PHE A 25 -1.98 -8.68 0.31
CA PHE A 25 -1.13 -7.53 0.64
C PHE A 25 -0.88 -6.63 -0.59
N LEU A 26 -0.60 -7.24 -1.75
CA LEU A 26 -0.39 -6.49 -2.99
C LEU A 26 -1.65 -5.73 -3.42
N ASP A 27 -2.81 -6.37 -3.31
CA ASP A 27 -4.10 -5.77 -3.66
C ASP A 27 -4.38 -4.53 -2.80
N GLN A 28 -4.26 -4.66 -1.47
CA GLN A 28 -4.42 -3.53 -0.54
C GLN A 28 -3.38 -2.42 -0.78
N SER A 29 -2.14 -2.78 -1.11
CA SER A 29 -1.10 -1.80 -1.45
C SER A 29 -1.42 -1.02 -2.74
N LEU A 30 -2.12 -1.65 -3.70
CA LEU A 30 -2.53 -1.00 -4.94
C LEU A 30 -3.77 -0.13 -4.74
N GLU A 31 -4.71 -0.56 -3.90
CA GLU A 31 -5.92 0.19 -3.57
C GLU A 31 -5.60 1.49 -2.82
N SER A 32 -4.67 1.41 -1.87
CA SER A 32 -4.11 2.56 -1.14
C SER A 32 -3.05 3.35 -1.94
N GLY A 33 -2.71 2.90 -3.14
CA GLY A 33 -1.62 3.45 -3.94
C GLY A 33 -1.95 4.81 -4.56
N PHE A 34 -0.92 5.65 -4.69
CA PHE A 34 -1.04 6.98 -5.30
C PHE A 34 -0.96 6.92 -6.83
N ARG A 35 -1.78 7.73 -7.52
CA ARG A 35 -1.79 7.88 -8.99
C ARG A 35 -1.23 9.25 -9.42
N PRO A 36 0.07 9.35 -9.79
CA PRO A 36 0.61 10.58 -10.35
C PRO A 36 0.09 10.82 -11.77
N GLY A 37 -0.81 11.79 -11.93
CA GLY A 37 -1.31 12.24 -13.24
C GLY A 37 -1.94 11.11 -14.06
N MET A 38 -1.44 10.92 -15.29
CA MET A 38 -1.91 9.89 -16.24
C MET A 38 -1.10 8.56 -16.18
N GLY A 39 -0.23 8.40 -15.18
CA GLY A 39 0.66 7.24 -15.05
C GLY A 39 0.05 6.01 -14.37
N LEU A 40 0.90 5.02 -14.12
CA LEU A 40 0.57 3.83 -13.32
C LEU A 40 0.48 4.19 -11.84
N VAL A 41 -0.31 3.41 -11.10
CA VAL A 41 -0.38 3.48 -9.63
C VAL A 41 0.99 3.13 -9.03
N ILE A 42 1.43 3.91 -8.07
CA ILE A 42 2.55 3.57 -7.19
C ILE A 42 1.96 2.91 -5.93
N PRO A 43 2.23 1.62 -5.65
CA PRO A 43 1.65 0.93 -4.51
C PRO A 43 2.12 1.54 -3.19
N ASP A 44 1.20 1.76 -2.26
CA ASP A 44 1.53 2.13 -0.89
C ASP A 44 1.78 0.89 -0.04
N ARG A 45 3.06 0.64 0.25
CA ARG A 45 3.52 -0.45 1.11
C ARG A 45 3.29 -0.22 2.60
N PHE A 46 2.92 0.98 3.02
CA PHE A 46 2.62 1.35 4.40
C PHE A 46 1.15 1.74 4.60
N PHE A 47 0.25 1.21 3.75
CA PHE A 47 -1.19 1.46 3.84
C PHE A 47 -1.78 1.25 5.24
N TRP A 48 -1.28 0.24 5.96
CA TRP A 48 -1.63 -0.13 7.33
C TRP A 48 -1.21 0.89 8.40
N ALA A 49 -0.33 1.83 8.07
CA ALA A 49 0.13 2.89 8.96
C ALA A 49 -0.61 4.22 8.71
N GLN A 50 -1.55 4.27 7.75
CA GLN A 50 -2.36 5.46 7.54
C GLN A 50 -3.44 5.58 8.64
N PRO A 51 -3.69 6.80 9.14
CA PRO A 51 -4.81 7.03 10.04
C PRO A 51 -6.13 6.75 9.29
N PRO A 52 -7.19 6.30 10.00
CA PRO A 52 -8.53 6.20 9.43
C PRO A 52 -8.91 7.53 8.78
N GLN A 53 -9.61 7.49 7.63
CA GLN A 53 -10.01 8.72 6.92
C GLN A 53 -10.85 9.67 7.79
N ASP A 54 -11.54 9.14 8.80
CA ASP A 54 -12.34 9.91 9.76
C ASP A 54 -11.51 10.58 10.87
N GLU A 55 -10.21 10.27 10.98
CA GLU A 55 -9.28 10.82 11.98
C GLU A 55 -8.24 11.78 11.39
N LEU A 56 -8.29 12.01 10.07
CA LEU A 56 -7.49 13.05 9.42
C LEU A 56 -8.05 14.43 9.81
N PRO A 57 -7.26 15.32 10.45
CA PRO A 57 -7.66 16.70 10.61
C PRO A 57 -7.90 17.30 9.22
N ASP A 58 -9.01 18.02 9.04
CA ASP A 58 -9.40 18.69 7.77
C ASP A 58 -8.28 19.55 7.14
N ASP A 59 -7.25 19.90 7.91
CA ASP A 59 -6.09 20.68 7.50
C ASP A 59 -5.10 19.93 6.57
N GLU A 60 -5.11 18.59 6.51
CA GLU A 60 -4.20 17.83 5.62
C GLU A 60 -4.72 17.75 4.16
N ALA A 61 -5.98 18.12 3.92
CA ALA A 61 -6.53 18.33 2.58
C ALA A 61 -6.02 19.63 1.91
N ASP A 62 -5.34 20.51 2.67
CA ASP A 62 -4.81 21.80 2.21
C ASP A 62 -3.29 21.79 1.98
N PHE A 63 -2.65 20.62 1.84
CA PHE A 63 -1.32 20.57 1.20
C PHE A 63 -1.52 20.79 -0.30
N PRO A 64 -1.22 21.97 -0.87
CA PRO A 64 -1.21 22.11 -2.33
C PRO A 64 -0.18 21.10 -2.85
N PRO A 65 -0.46 20.39 -3.98
CA PRO A 65 0.52 19.48 -4.54
C PRO A 65 1.79 20.27 -4.75
N SER A 66 2.84 19.91 -4.01
CA SER A 66 4.13 20.59 -4.10
C SER A 66 4.53 20.57 -5.56
N ARG A 67 4.48 21.73 -6.23
CA ARG A 67 5.05 21.90 -7.56
C ARG A 67 6.54 21.64 -7.41
N LEU A 68 6.94 20.41 -7.68
CA LEU A 68 8.32 20.08 -7.95
C LEU A 68 8.65 20.75 -9.29
N GLN A 69 9.50 21.77 -9.21
CA GLN A 69 10.27 22.32 -10.33
C GLN A 69 11.08 21.24 -11.03
#